data_AF-A0A522C722-F1
#
_entry.id   AF-A0A522C722-F1
#
_cell.length_a   1.000
_cell.length_b   1.000
_cell.length_c   1.000
_cell.angle_alpha   90.00
_cell.angle_beta   90.00
_cell.angle_gamma   90.00
#
_symmetry.space_group_name_H-M   'P 1'
#
loop_
_entity.id
_entity.type
_entity.pdbx_description
1 polymer ?
#
loop_
_entity_poly.entity_id
_entity_poly.type
_entity_poly.pdbx_seq_one_letter_code
_entity_poly.pdbx_strand_id
1 'polypeptide(L)' 'MPGGWELVLVVLVIMVLFGAKRLPEASRSLGRSLRIFKAETKGLRDDSDATIPPDTTVTAHQEPLPPTDPPQPRA' A
#
# COMPACT_ATOMS: atom_id res chain seq x y z
N MET A 1 1.95 -32.03 -11.88
CA MET A 1 2.68 -30.77 -11.63
C MET A 1 1.82 -29.64 -12.18
N PRO A 2 1.04 -28.93 -11.35
CA PRO A 2 0.26 -27.80 -11.86
C PRO A 2 1.24 -26.77 -12.41
N GLY A 3 1.30 -26.70 -13.74
CA GLY A 3 2.15 -25.72 -14.42
C GLY A 3 1.57 -24.34 -14.20
N GLY A 4 2.42 -23.32 -14.08
CA GLY A 4 1.99 -21.93 -13.83
C GLY A 4 0.96 -21.36 -14.83
N TRP A 5 0.65 -22.07 -15.91
CA TRP A 5 -0.42 -21.74 -16.87
C TRP A 5 -1.80 -21.65 -16.20
N GLU A 6 -2.08 -22.47 -15.18
CA GLU A 6 -3.38 -22.46 -14.48
C GLU A 6 -3.57 -21.16 -13.67
N LEU A 7 -2.50 -20.68 -13.01
CA LEU A 7 -2.53 -19.41 -12.28
C LEU A 7 -2.77 -18.22 -13.22
N VAL A 8 -2.19 -18.23 -14.42
CA VAL A 8 -2.42 -17.19 -15.42
C VAL A 8 -3.89 -17.16 -15.84
N LEU A 9 -4.51 -18.33 -16.05
CA LEU A 9 -5.94 -18.42 -16.40
C LEU A 9 -6.84 -17.93 -15.26
N VAL A 10 -6.55 -18.27 -14.01
CA VAL A 10 -7.31 -17.79 -12.85
C VAL A 10 -7.24 -16.27 -12.75
N VAL A 11 -6.04 -15.69 -12.87
CA VAL A 11 -5.86 -14.23 -12.87
C VAL A 11 -6.61 -13.59 -14.04
N LEU A 12 -6.60 -14.20 -15.22
CA LEU A 12 -7.33 -13.71 -16.38
C LEU A 12 -8.84 -13.67 -16.14
N VAL A 13 -9.42 -14.70 -15.52
CA VAL A 13 -10.85 -14.73 -15.18
C VAL A 13 -11.19 -13.62 -14.17
N ILE A 14 -10.40 -13.48 -13.11
CA ILE A 14 -10.60 -12.40 -12.12
C ILE A 14 -10.46 -11.02 -12.78
N MET A 15 -9.51 -10.86 -13.70
CA MET A 15 -9.32 -9.63 -14.47
C MET A 15 -10.54 -9.26 -15.30
N VAL A 16 -11.21 -10.24 -15.92
CA VAL A 16 -12.42 -10.00 -16.72
C VAL A 16 -13.61 -9.65 -15.82
N LEU A 17 -13.76 -10.31 -14.67
CA LEU A 17 -14.88 -10.08 -13.75
C LEU A 17 -14.76 -8.76 -12.97
N PHE A 18 -13.56 -8.45 -12.46
CA PHE A 18 -13.31 -7.28 -11.62
C PHE A 18 -12.78 -6.09 -12.43
N GLY A 19 -12.13 -6.32 -13.57
CA GLY A 19 -11.50 -5.29 -14.40
C GLY A 19 -10.07 -4.93 -13.96
N ALA A 20 -9.28 -4.44 -14.93
CA ALA A 20 -7.86 -4.14 -14.74
C ALA A 20 -7.52 -3.04 -13.73
N LYS A 21 -8.47 -2.15 -13.40
CA LYS A 21 -8.26 -1.11 -12.39
C LYS A 21 -8.65 -1.53 -10.98
N ARG A 22 -9.56 -2.51 -10.80
CA ARG A 22 -10.08 -2.89 -9.47
C ARG A 22 -9.20 -3.87 -8.73
N LEU A 23 -8.57 -4.81 -9.44
CA LEU A 23 -7.57 -5.71 -8.86
C LEU A 23 -6.41 -4.98 -8.15
N PRO A 24 -5.71 -4.02 -8.80
CA PRO A 24 -4.60 -3.29 -8.17
C PRO A 24 -5.05 -2.32 -7.08
N GLU A 25 -6.27 -1.78 -7.18
CA GLU A 25 -6.84 -0.90 -6.16
C GLU A 25 -7.17 -1.69 -4.88
N ALA A 26 -7.87 -2.82 -5.02
CA ALA A 26 -8.20 -3.72 -3.92
C ALA A 26 -6.94 -4.28 -3.28
N SER A 27 -5.97 -4.77 -4.07
CA SER A 27 -4.72 -5.32 -3.52
C SER A 27 -3.87 -4.28 -2.80
N ARG A 28 -3.86 -3.00 -3.25
CA ARG A 28 -3.16 -1.92 -2.55
C ARG A 28 -3.77 -1.61 -1.18
N SER A 29 -5.10 -1.56 -1.08
CA SER A 29 -5.77 -1.32 0.21
C SER A 29 -5.61 -2.51 1.17
N LEU A 30 -5.83 -3.73 0.68
CA LEU A 30 -5.64 -4.98 1.43
C LEU A 30 -4.18 -5.16 1.86
N GLY A 31 -3.23 -4.81 1.00
CA GLY A 31 -1.79 -4.88 1.29
C GLY A 31 -1.36 -3.92 2.39
N ARG A 32 -1.96 -2.72 2.47
CA ARG A 32 -1.70 -1.79 3.59
C ARG A 32 -2.23 -2.36 4.91
N SER A 33 -3.46 -2.88 4.94
CA SER A 33 -4.03 -3.51 6.14
C SER A 33 -3.21 -4.72 6.59
N LEU A 34 -2.79 -5.56 5.65
CA LEU A 34 -1.91 -6.70 5.93
C LEU A 34 -0.53 -6.27 6.41
N ARG A 35 0.04 -5.16 5.90
CA ARG A 35 1.34 -4.64 6.37
C ARG A 35 1.27 -4.17 7.82
N ILE A 36 0.20 -3.46 8.19
CA ILE A 36 -0.01 -2.99 9.56
C ILE A 36 -0.19 -4.20 10.48
N PHE A 37 -1.08 -5.12 10.13
CA PHE A 37 -1.30 -6.35 10.89
C PHE A 37 -0.02 -7.19 11.02
N LYS A 38 0.77 -7.30 9.95
CA LYS A 38 2.07 -7.99 9.96
C LYS A 38 3.07 -7.28 10.87
N ALA A 39 3.11 -5.96 10.87
CA ALA A 39 4.03 -5.19 11.73
C ALA A 39 3.68 -5.34 13.22
N GLU A 40 2.40 -5.26 13.56
CA GLU A 40 1.91 -5.50 14.93
C GLU A 40 2.17 -6.95 15.36
N THR A 41 1.81 -7.92 14.51
CA THR A 41 2.09 -9.35 14.78
C THR A 41 3.58 -9.66 14.82
N LYS A 42 4.40 -8.95 14.04
CA LYS A 42 5.86 -9.09 14.07
C LYS A 42 6.41 -8.56 15.38
N GLY A 43 5.91 -7.45 15.92
CA GLY A 43 6.29 -6.98 17.26
C GLY A 43 6.07 -8.01 18.37
N LEU A 44 5.01 -8.84 18.26
CA LEU A 44 4.76 -9.96 19.19
C LEU A 44 5.69 -11.16 18.97
N ARG A 45 6.31 -11.29 17.79
CA ARG A 45 7.15 -12.42 17.38
C ARG A 45 8.64 -12.09 17.35
N ASP A 46 9.00 -10.80 17.23
CA ASP A 46 10.35 -10.23 17.18
C ASP A 46 10.91 -9.90 18.57
N ASP A 47 10.19 -10.16 19.66
CA ASP A 47 10.75 -10.13 21.03
C ASP A 47 11.88 -11.20 21.24
N SER A 48 12.30 -11.87 20.15
CA SER A 48 13.45 -12.78 20.07
C SER A 48 14.50 -12.41 19.01
N ASP A 49 14.28 -11.46 18.10
CA ASP A 49 15.27 -11.08 17.07
C ASP A 49 15.00 -9.68 16.49
N ALA A 50 15.76 -8.68 16.95
CA ALA A 50 15.69 -7.30 16.45
C ALA A 50 16.46 -7.15 15.13
N THR A 51 15.85 -6.61 14.05
CA THR A 51 16.56 -5.94 12.92
C THR A 51 15.58 -5.25 11.91
N ILE A 52 15.86 -3.94 11.70
CA ILE A 52 15.57 -2.99 10.59
C ILE A 52 14.12 -2.50 10.33
N PRO A 53 13.88 -1.17 10.45
CA PRO A 53 12.69 -0.50 9.92
C PRO A 53 12.88 -0.13 8.43
N PRO A 54 12.03 -0.61 7.49
CA PRO A 54 11.99 -0.07 6.15
C PRO A 54 11.07 1.15 6.13
N ASP A 55 11.69 2.30 6.35
CA ASP A 55 11.09 3.60 6.13
C ASP A 55 10.84 3.83 4.63
N THR A 56 9.62 4.28 4.34
CA THR A 56 9.25 5.15 3.23
C THR A 56 9.52 4.71 1.78
N THR A 57 8.50 4.13 1.15
CA THR A 57 8.18 4.35 -0.28
C THR A 57 6.69 4.11 -0.54
N VAL A 58 5.82 5.09 -0.26
CA VAL A 58 4.70 5.45 -1.15
C VAL A 58 4.40 6.94 -0.94
N THR A 59 5.09 7.76 -1.72
CA THR A 59 4.61 9.08 -2.16
C THR A 59 3.20 8.95 -2.72
N ALA A 60 2.20 9.52 -2.05
CA ALA A 60 0.94 10.01 -2.64
C ALA A 60 0.11 10.77 -1.60
N HIS A 61 0.62 11.89 -1.09
CA HIS A 61 -0.15 13.11 -0.80
C HIS A 61 0.83 14.26 -0.49
N GLN A 62 1.60 14.70 -1.48
CA GLN A 62 1.95 16.11 -1.52
C GLN A 62 0.77 16.80 -2.18
N GLU A 63 -0.17 17.26 -1.36
CA GLU A 63 -1.08 18.31 -1.78
C GLU A 63 -0.21 19.55 -2.02
N PRO A 64 -0.20 20.12 -3.24
CA PRO A 64 0.53 21.34 -3.51
C PRO A 64 0.06 22.42 -2.53
N LEU A 65 1.00 22.97 -1.77
CA LEU A 65 0.80 24.06 -0.82
C LEU A 65 -0.06 25.16 -1.48
N PRO A 66 -1.23 25.55 -0.93
CA PRO A 66 -1.73 26.88 -1.21
C PRO A 66 -0.75 27.87 -0.53
N PRO A 67 -0.11 28.79 -1.26
CA PRO A 67 0.57 29.91 -0.64
C PRO A 67 -0.51 30.82 -0.07
N THR A 68 -0.95 30.56 1.17
CA THR A 68 -1.69 31.57 1.93
C THR A 68 -0.66 32.56 2.44
N ASP A 69 -0.37 33.54 1.59
CA ASP A 69 0.26 34.81 1.94
C ASP A 69 -0.55 35.39 3.13
N PRO A 70 0.02 35.50 4.35
CA PRO A 70 -0.66 36.22 5.40
C PRO A 70 -0.64 37.71 5.03
N PRO A 71 -1.79 38.39 4.89
CA PRO A 71 -1.78 39.83 4.70
C PRO A 71 -1.12 40.43 5.94
N GLN A 72 0.02 41.10 5.75
CA GLN A 72 0.62 41.95 6.77
C GLN A 72 0.15 43.39 6.55
N PRO A 73 -0.94 43.84 7.20
CA PRO A 73 -1.16 45.24 7.48
C PRO A 73 -0.49 45.55 8.83
N ARG A 74 0.73 46.09 8.80
CA ARG A 74 1.27 46.83 9.95
C ARG A 74 1.25 48.32 9.60
N ALA A 75 0.18 48.98 10.06
CA ALA A 75 0.10 50.43 10.21
C ALA A 75 0.42 50.79 11.66
#